data_AF-A0A087UHY1-F1
#
_entry.id   AF-A0A087UHY1-F1
#
_cell.length_a   1.000
_cell.length_b   1.000
_cell.length_c   1.000
_cell.angle_alpha   90.00
_cell.angle_beta   90.00
_cell.angle_gamma   90.00
#
_symmetry.space_group_name_H-M   'P 1'
#
loop_
_entity.id
_entity.type
_entity.pdbx_description
1 polymer ?
#
loop_
_entity_poly.entity_id
_entity_poly.type
_entity_poly.pdbx_seq_one_letter_code
_entity_poly.pdbx_strand_id
1 'polypeptide(L)'
;MRIMDCVLILFREPLIPVVPDPEKPCPTPSWAQSLKVMSGAGFLSQLQEFPKDTINDEVIELMEPYIHMEDYTLETAQKACAQVAGLLSWTLAMASFFAVNKEVLPLKANLAMLEAQNAKASKELAIAQAELDEK
;
A
#
# COMPACT_ATOMS: atom_id res chain seq x y z
N MET A 1 -19.34 -4.70 -7.30
CA MET A 1 -18.29 -5.62 -6.82
C MET A 1 -17.25 -4.80 -6.07
N ARG A 2 -17.22 -4.88 -4.74
CA ARG A 2 -16.59 -3.89 -3.83
C ARG A 2 -15.06 -3.82 -3.90
N ILE A 3 -14.42 -4.93 -4.26
CA ILE A 3 -12.96 -4.99 -4.52
C ILE A 3 -12.53 -3.93 -5.53
N MET A 4 -13.38 -3.62 -6.50
CA MET A 4 -13.05 -2.64 -7.53
C MET A 4 -13.10 -1.19 -7.05
N ASP A 5 -13.89 -0.90 -6.01
CA ASP A 5 -13.89 0.44 -5.40
C ASP A 5 -12.54 0.68 -4.70
N CYS A 6 -11.99 -0.33 -4.02
CA CYS A 6 -10.63 -0.27 -3.46
C CYS A 6 -9.56 -0.03 -4.53
N VAL A 7 -9.72 -0.63 -5.72
CA VAL A 7 -8.82 -0.36 -6.85
C VAL A 7 -8.94 1.09 -7.29
N LEU A 8 -10.16 1.62 -7.45
CA LEU A 8 -10.37 3.02 -7.80
C LEU A 8 -9.77 3.98 -6.75
N ILE A 9 -9.91 3.67 -5.46
CA ILE A 9 -9.32 4.44 -4.36
C ILE A 9 -7.79 4.50 -4.49
N LEU A 10 -7.14 3.35 -4.73
CA LEU A 10 -5.68 3.29 -4.92
C LEU A 10 -5.22 4.09 -6.14
N PHE A 11 -5.98 4.05 -7.24
CA PHE A 11 -5.70 4.87 -8.43
C PHE A 11 -6.13 6.33 -8.31
N ARG A 12 -6.75 6.74 -7.19
CA ARG A 12 -7.34 8.07 -6.98
C ARG A 12 -8.35 8.47 -8.06
N GLU A 13 -9.05 7.47 -8.58
CA GLU A 13 -10.13 7.66 -9.56
C GLU A 13 -11.44 8.00 -8.84
N PRO A 14 -12.36 8.75 -9.49
CA PRO A 14 -13.58 9.19 -8.86
C PRO A 14 -14.53 8.02 -8.56
N LEU A 15 -15.02 7.99 -7.32
CA LEU A 15 -16.07 7.09 -6.86
C LEU A 15 -17.44 7.74 -7.02
N ILE A 16 -18.49 6.93 -7.07
CA ILE A 16 -19.84 7.45 -6.86
C ILE A 16 -20.00 7.87 -5.39
N PRO A 17 -20.88 8.85 -5.08
CA PRO A 17 -21.22 9.17 -3.71
C PRO A 17 -21.68 7.92 -2.95
N VAL A 18 -21.32 7.82 -1.67
CA VAL A 18 -21.69 6.68 -0.82
C VAL A 18 -23.21 6.64 -0.66
N VAL A 19 -23.84 5.70 -1.36
CA VAL A 19 -25.28 5.43 -1.28
C VAL A 19 -25.46 4.02 -0.73
N PRO A 20 -26.25 3.81 0.34
CA PRO A 20 -26.55 2.48 0.85
C PRO A 20 -27.19 1.59 -0.22
N ASP A 21 -26.71 0.36 -0.33
CA ASP A 21 -27.29 -0.65 -1.21
C ASP A 21 -28.66 -1.10 -0.63
N PRO A 22 -29.73 -1.17 -1.45
CA PRO A 22 -31.06 -1.55 -1.00
C PRO A 22 -31.18 -3.04 -0.62
N GLU A 23 -30.28 -3.90 -1.07
CA GLU A 23 -30.32 -5.34 -0.85
C GLU A 23 -29.33 -5.81 0.24
N LYS A 24 -28.27 -5.03 0.49
CA LYS A 24 -27.16 -5.42 1.39
C LYS A 24 -26.74 -4.27 2.28
N PRO A 25 -26.27 -4.52 3.51
CA PRO A 25 -25.76 -3.48 4.41
C PRO A 25 -24.36 -3.01 3.98
N CYS A 26 -24.23 -2.49 2.76
CA CYS A 26 -22.97 -1.99 2.23
C CYS A 26 -23.20 -0.80 1.26
N PRO A 27 -22.17 0.01 0.96
CA PRO A 27 -22.24 1.00 -0.10
C PRO A 27 -22.50 0.36 -1.46
N THR A 28 -23.30 1.04 -2.28
CA THR A 28 -23.50 0.71 -3.69
C THR A 28 -22.16 0.79 -4.40
N PRO A 29 -21.73 -0.26 -5.14
CA PRO A 29 -20.43 -0.27 -5.77
C PRO A 29 -20.36 0.65 -7.01
N SER A 30 -19.19 1.27 -7.26
CA SER A 30 -18.93 2.16 -8.40
C SER A 30 -18.66 1.39 -9.71
N TRP A 31 -19.51 0.42 -10.04
CA TRP A 31 -19.24 -0.54 -11.12
C TRP A 31 -18.97 0.10 -12.49
N ALA A 32 -19.72 1.15 -12.86
CA ALA A 32 -19.55 1.81 -14.14
C ALA A 32 -18.16 2.47 -14.28
N GLN A 33 -17.67 3.10 -13.21
CA GLN A 33 -16.34 3.70 -13.14
C GLN A 33 -15.26 2.62 -13.14
N SER A 34 -15.43 1.57 -12.34
CA SER A 34 -14.51 0.44 -12.29
C SER A 34 -14.33 -0.22 -13.65
N LEU A 35 -15.45 -0.47 -14.34
CA LEU A 35 -15.42 -1.11 -15.65
C LEU A 35 -14.66 -0.27 -16.67
N LYS A 36 -14.82 1.06 -16.63
CA LYS A 36 -14.08 1.97 -17.50
C LYS A 36 -12.56 1.83 -17.30
N VAL A 37 -12.10 1.87 -16.05
CA VAL A 37 -10.67 1.73 -15.71
C VAL A 37 -10.14 0.36 -16.12
N MET A 38 -10.86 -0.72 -15.81
CA MET A 38 -10.45 -2.08 -16.16
C MET A 38 -10.45 -2.36 -17.66
N SER A 39 -11.37 -1.75 -18.41
CA SER A 39 -11.45 -1.89 -19.87
C SER A 39 -10.38 -1.08 -20.60
N GLY A 40 -9.67 -0.21 -19.88
CA GLY A 40 -8.57 0.58 -20.43
C GLY A 40 -7.42 -0.31 -20.89
N ALA A 41 -6.85 0.02 -22.05
CA ALA A 41 -5.63 -0.63 -22.52
C ALA A 41 -4.50 -0.39 -21.50
N GLY A 42 -3.85 -1.46 -21.04
CA GLY A 42 -2.71 -1.37 -20.11
C GLY A 42 -3.05 -1.39 -18.63
N PHE A 43 -4.29 -1.69 -18.22
CA PHE A 43 -4.65 -1.83 -16.80
C PHE A 43 -3.71 -2.77 -16.02
N LEU A 44 -3.33 -3.91 -16.61
CA LEU A 44 -2.37 -4.82 -15.98
C LEU A 44 -0.99 -4.19 -15.79
N SER A 45 -0.50 -3.43 -16.77
CA SER A 45 0.77 -2.70 -16.65
C SER A 45 0.69 -1.65 -15.55
N GLN A 46 -0.44 -0.94 -15.44
CA GLN A 46 -0.66 0.04 -14.37
C GLN A 46 -0.64 -0.59 -12.97
N LEU A 47 -1.16 -1.81 -12.81
CA LEU A 47 -1.09 -2.55 -11.54
C LEU A 47 0.35 -2.96 -11.18
N GLN A 48 1.14 -3.34 -12.18
CA GLN A 48 2.55 -3.76 -11.99
C GLN A 48 3.47 -2.57 -11.70
N GLU A 49 3.24 -1.45 -12.38
CA GLU A 49 4.03 -0.22 -12.26
C GLU A 49 3.44 0.77 -11.24
N PHE A 50 2.47 0.31 -10.44
CA PHE A 50 1.76 1.17 -9.49
C PHE A 50 2.74 1.85 -8.52
N PRO A 51 2.73 3.19 -8.41
CA PRO A 51 3.65 3.94 -7.56
C PRO A 51 3.23 3.81 -6.09
N LYS A 52 3.54 2.67 -5.48
CA LYS A 52 3.17 2.29 -4.10
C LYS A 52 3.59 3.30 -3.02
N ASP A 53 4.61 4.12 -3.27
CA ASP A 53 5.05 5.19 -2.35
C ASP A 53 4.08 6.39 -2.33
N THR A 54 3.11 6.44 -3.25
CA THR A 54 2.07 7.49 -3.28
C THR A 54 0.87 7.17 -2.38
N ILE A 55 0.82 5.98 -1.79
CA ILE A 55 -0.21 5.62 -0.83
C ILE A 55 0.00 6.46 0.44
N ASN A 56 -1.08 7.09 0.92
CA ASN A 56 -1.09 7.86 2.17
C ASN A 56 -2.10 7.27 3.16
N ASP A 57 -2.10 7.80 4.39
CA ASP A 57 -3.02 7.35 5.44
C ASP A 57 -4.49 7.50 5.00
N GLU A 58 -4.85 8.60 4.32
CA GLU A 58 -6.22 8.86 3.86
C GLU A 58 -6.74 7.81 2.86
N VAL A 59 -5.87 7.36 1.94
CA VAL A 59 -6.19 6.30 0.97
C VAL A 59 -6.47 4.99 1.70
N ILE A 60 -5.69 4.64 2.71
CA ILE A 60 -5.89 3.41 3.50
C ILE A 60 -7.12 3.52 4.38
N GLU A 61 -7.33 4.66 5.05
CA GLU A 61 -8.52 4.94 5.87
C GLU A 61 -9.79 4.84 5.02
N LEU A 62 -9.77 5.35 3.79
CA LEU A 62 -10.91 5.24 2.87
C LEU A 62 -11.17 3.80 2.42
N MET A 63 -10.14 2.95 2.34
CA MET A 63 -10.28 1.52 2.03
C MET A 63 -10.72 0.69 3.23
N GLU A 64 -10.43 1.13 4.45
CA GLU A 64 -10.61 0.37 5.68
C GLU A 64 -12.05 -0.16 5.89
N PRO A 65 -13.13 0.62 5.63
CA PRO A 65 -14.49 0.13 5.73
C PRO A 65 -14.77 -1.03 4.77
N TYR A 66 -14.15 -1.04 3.58
CA TYR A 66 -14.33 -2.11 2.59
C TYR A 66 -13.58 -3.38 3.00
N ILE A 67 -12.35 -3.25 3.51
CA ILE A 67 -11.51 -4.37 3.92
C ILE A 67 -12.11 -5.13 5.11
N HIS A 68 -12.78 -4.43 6.01
CA HIS A 68 -13.43 -5.03 7.19
C HIS A 68 -14.81 -5.65 6.92
N MET A 69 -15.31 -5.62 5.68
CA MET A 69 -16.57 -6.29 5.34
C MET A 69 -16.39 -7.81 5.29
N GLU A 70 -17.39 -8.55 5.76
CA GLU A 70 -17.36 -10.02 5.85
C GLU A 70 -17.13 -10.74 4.51
N ASP A 71 -17.52 -10.10 3.40
CA ASP A 71 -17.38 -10.65 2.06
C ASP A 71 -16.09 -10.20 1.34
N TYR A 72 -15.28 -9.35 1.98
CA TYR A 72 -13.96 -8.96 1.48
C TYR A 72 -12.92 -10.05 1.82
N THR A 73 -13.17 -11.26 1.34
CA THR A 73 -12.33 -12.42 1.61
C THR A 73 -11.92 -13.11 0.33
N LEU A 74 -10.73 -13.74 0.34
CA LEU A 74 -10.23 -14.49 -0.80
C LEU A 74 -11.20 -15.60 -1.22
N GLU A 75 -11.86 -16.27 -0.27
CA GLU A 75 -12.84 -17.32 -0.55
C GLU A 75 -14.02 -16.77 -1.37
N THR A 76 -14.60 -15.64 -0.95
CA THR A 76 -15.71 -15.01 -1.66
C THR A 76 -15.28 -14.52 -3.05
N ALA A 77 -14.09 -13.93 -3.14
CA ALA A 77 -13.55 -13.46 -4.40
C ALA A 77 -13.26 -14.61 -5.40
N GLN A 78 -12.73 -15.73 -4.91
CA GLN A 78 -12.47 -16.92 -5.71
C GLN A 78 -13.75 -17.55 -6.25
N LYS A 79 -14.82 -17.59 -5.44
CA LYS A 79 -16.15 -18.06 -5.88
C LYS A 79 -16.71 -17.22 -7.03
N ALA A 80 -16.39 -15.93 -7.09
CA ALA A 80 -16.79 -15.08 -8.20
C ALA A 80 -15.89 -15.29 -9.43
N CYS A 81 -14.58 -15.08 -9.30
CA CYS A 81 -13.60 -15.29 -10.37
C CYS A 81 -12.16 -15.29 -9.84
N ALA A 82 -11.30 -16.15 -10.39
CA ALA A 82 -9.88 -16.20 -10.04
C ALA A 82 -9.15 -14.85 -10.23
N GLN A 83 -9.49 -14.09 -11.27
CA GLN A 83 -8.90 -12.76 -11.50
C GLN A 83 -9.29 -11.74 -10.42
N VAL A 84 -10.52 -11.86 -9.90
CA VAL A 84 -11.03 -11.00 -8.82
C VAL A 84 -10.35 -11.32 -7.50
N ALA A 85 -10.05 -12.59 -7.24
CA ALA A 85 -9.23 -13.00 -6.11
C ALA A 85 -7.80 -12.43 -6.20
N GLY A 86 -7.22 -12.40 -7.40
CA GLY A 86 -5.92 -11.75 -7.65
C GLY A 86 -5.94 -10.26 -7.32
N LEU A 87 -6.99 -9.54 -7.73
CA LEU A 87 -7.15 -8.13 -7.41
C LEU A 87 -7.37 -7.86 -5.92
N LEU A 88 -8.16 -8.68 -5.23
CA LEU A 88 -8.30 -8.58 -3.76
C LEU A 88 -6.97 -8.80 -3.05
N SER A 89 -6.20 -9.79 -3.48
CA SER A 89 -4.86 -10.02 -2.93
C SER A 89 -3.95 -8.80 -3.15
N TRP A 90 -4.01 -8.21 -4.36
CA TRP A 90 -3.24 -7.03 -4.70
C TRP A 90 -3.60 -5.81 -3.85
N THR A 91 -4.90 -5.52 -3.64
CA THR A 91 -5.33 -4.39 -2.79
C THR A 91 -4.90 -4.55 -1.34
N LEU A 92 -5.01 -5.76 -0.77
CA LEU A 92 -4.53 -6.06 0.58
C LEU A 92 -3.00 -5.95 0.68
N ALA A 93 -2.28 -6.39 -0.35
CA ALA A 93 -0.83 -6.26 -0.42
C ALA A 93 -0.39 -4.79 -0.45
N MET A 94 -1.11 -3.93 -1.16
CA MET A 94 -0.83 -2.48 -1.18
C MET A 94 -1.06 -1.84 0.20
N ALA A 95 -2.16 -2.20 0.89
CA ALA A 95 -2.43 -1.73 2.25
C ALA A 95 -1.35 -2.19 3.24
N SER A 96 -0.97 -3.47 3.17
CA SER A 96 0.10 -4.04 4.00
C SER A 96 1.46 -3.40 3.71
N PHE A 97 1.76 -3.13 2.44
CA PHE A 97 2.99 -2.47 2.03
C PHE A 97 3.09 -1.08 2.67
N PHE A 98 2.01 -0.29 2.65
CA PHE A 98 2.00 1.02 3.29
C PHE A 98 2.23 0.94 4.81
N ALA A 99 1.52 0.03 5.50
CA ALA A 99 1.68 -0.17 6.94
C ALA A 99 3.14 -0.49 7.32
N VAL A 100 3.77 -1.42 6.60
CA VAL A 100 5.18 -1.78 6.82
C VAL A 100 6.11 -0.62 6.44
N ASN A 101 5.89 0.05 5.31
CA ASN A 101 6.74 1.14 4.86
C ASN A 101 6.73 2.32 5.85
N LYS A 102 5.59 2.60 6.47
CA LYS A 102 5.44 3.62 7.52
C LYS A 102 6.36 3.37 8.71
N GLU A 103 6.59 2.12 9.08
CA GLU A 103 7.52 1.74 10.15
C GLU A 103 8.98 1.66 9.65
N VAL A 104 9.19 1.19 8.42
CA VAL A 104 10.53 0.97 7.86
C VAL A 104 11.24 2.28 7.48
N LEU A 105 10.53 3.29 6.98
CA LEU A 105 11.12 4.58 6.61
C LEU A 105 11.85 5.29 7.77
N PRO A 106 11.25 5.48 8.97
CA PRO A 106 11.96 6.11 10.08
C PRO A 106 13.13 5.26 10.58
N LEU A 107 13.01 3.92 10.54
CA LEU A 107 14.11 3.03 10.91
C LEU A 107 15.30 3.18 9.97
N LYS A 108 15.07 3.26 8.66
CA LYS A 108 16.12 3.52 7.66
C LYS A 108 16.79 4.89 7.87
N ALA A 109 16.00 5.92 8.17
CA ALA A 109 16.53 7.26 8.45
C ALA A 109 17.41 7.26 9.71
N ASN A 110 16.98 6.60 10.78
CA ASN A 110 17.75 6.46 12.00
C ASN A 110 19.04 5.66 11.78
N LEU A 111 18.97 4.58 11.01
CA LEU A 111 20.13 3.77 10.64
C LEU A 111 21.17 4.62 9.90
N ALA A 112 20.77 5.42 8.90
CA ALA A 112 21.68 6.30 8.17
C ALA A 112 22.37 7.33 9.10
N MET A 113 21.65 7.86 10.09
CA MET A 113 22.22 8.79 11.08
C MET A 113 23.25 8.08 11.99
N LEU A 114 22.92 6.88 12.49
CA LEU A 114 23.81 6.11 13.35
C LEU A 114 25.06 5.64 12.61
N GLU A 115 24.94 5.23 11.35
CA GLU A 115 26.08 4.89 10.49
C GLU A 115 27.02 6.08 10.29
N ALA A 116 26.49 7.28 10.07
CA ALA A 116 27.29 8.50 9.94
C ALA A 116 28.02 8.84 11.25
N GLN A 117 27.36 8.69 12.41
CA GLN A 117 27.98 8.89 13.72
C GLN A 117 29.07 7.85 13.99
N ASN A 118 28.80 6.58 13.69
CA ASN A 118 29.75 5.49 13.87
C ASN A 118 31.00 5.67 12.99
N ALA A 119 30.83 6.09 11.74
CA ALA A 119 31.95 6.39 10.84
C ALA A 119 32.85 7.50 11.40
N LYS A 120 32.25 8.53 12.00
CA LYS A 120 33.01 9.61 12.67
C LYS A 120 33.77 9.10 13.90
N ALA A 121 33.10 8.38 14.79
CA ALA A 121 33.71 7.83 16.00
C ALA A 121 34.84 6.83 15.69
N SER A 122 34.63 5.98 14.68
CA SER A 122 35.65 5.02 14.22
C SER A 122 36.89 5.73 13.68
N LYS A 123 36.71 6.86 12.98
CA LYS A 123 37.82 7.69 12.50
C LYS A 123 38.57 8.36 13.65
N GLU A 124 37.86 8.90 14.63
CA GLU A 124 38.46 9.50 15.83
C GLU A 124 39.26 8.46 16.64
N LEU A 125 38.70 7.26 16.82
CA LEU A 125 39.39 6.15 17.48
C LEU A 125 40.66 5.73 16.73
N ALA A 126 40.61 5.63 15.40
CA ALA A 126 41.78 5.27 14.59
C ALA A 126 42.91 6.31 14.71
N ILE A 127 42.57 7.60 14.77
CA ILE A 127 43.56 8.68 14.97
C ILE A 127 44.18 8.55 16.37
N ALA A 128 43.36 8.41 17.42
CA ALA A 128 43.84 8.29 18.78
C ALA A 128 44.71 7.05 19.01
N GLN A 129 44.38 5.92 18.36
CA GLN A 129 45.20 4.71 18.43
C GLN A 129 46.56 4.90 17.76
N ALA A 130 46.61 5.55 16.59
CA ALA A 130 47.87 5.83 15.90
C ALA A 130 48.79 6.74 16.73
N GLU A 131 48.25 7.77 17.39
CA GLU A 131 49.02 8.64 18.30
C GLU A 131 49.61 7.88 19.51
N LEU A 132 48.93 6.82 19.95
CA LEU A 132 49.35 6.02 21.10
C LEU A 132 50.41 4.98 20.70
N ASP A 133 50.29 4.40 19.50
CA ASP A 133 51.27 3.45 18.93
C ASP A 133 52.60 4.14 18.53
N GLU A 134 52.59 5.45 18.27
CA GLU A 134 53.81 6.25 18.00
C GLU A 134 54.60 6.63 19.26
N LYS A 135 54.07 6.39 20.47
CA LYS A 135 54.72 6.68 21.76
C LYS A 135 55.38 5.45 22.39
#